data_AF-A0A286TWF6-F1
#
_entry.id   AF-A0A286TWF6-F1
#
_cell.length_a   1.000
_cell.length_b   1.000
_cell.length_c   1.000
_cell.angle_alpha   90.00
_cell.angle_beta   90.00
_cell.angle_gamma   90.00
#
_symmetry.space_group_name_H-M   'P 1'
#
loop_
_entity.id
_entity.type
_entity.pdbx_description
1 polymer ?
#
loop_
_entity_poly.entity_id
_entity_poly.type
_entity_poly.pdbx_seq_one_letter_code
_entity_poly.pdbx_strand_id
1 'polypeptide(L)' 'MSYAIGDHFNKFIRKQVKNGRYNNASEVVREGLRLVEEREAKLKALRKHIGTAIKRGGSYSDEDIGEALVNDKGQ' A
#
# COMPACT_ATOMS: atom_id res chain seq x y z
N MET A 1 22.75 7.05 -10.48
CA MET A 1 21.98 8.24 -10.08
C MET A 1 22.35 8.60 -8.65
N SER A 2 22.66 9.87 -8.39
CA SER A 2 22.88 10.40 -7.04
C SER A 2 21.79 11.42 -6.75
N TYR A 3 21.18 11.34 -5.58
CA TYR A 3 20.09 12.20 -5.14
C TYR A 3 20.38 12.69 -3.71
N ALA A 4 20.07 13.96 -3.45
CA ALA A 4 20.21 14.53 -2.12
C ALA A 4 19.00 14.13 -1.26
N ILE A 5 19.22 13.23 -0.30
CA ILE A 5 18.17 12.65 0.56
C ILE A 5 18.19 13.22 1.99
N GLY A 6 19.08 14.17 2.30
CA GLY A 6 19.17 14.79 3.62
C GLY A 6 19.79 13.90 4.70
N ASP A 7 20.26 14.54 5.78
CA ASP A 7 21.07 13.87 6.81
C ASP A 7 20.32 12.80 7.60
N HIS A 8 19.03 13.01 7.83
CA HIS A 8 18.18 12.04 8.52
C HIS A 8 18.18 10.69 7.78
N PHE A 9 17.87 10.70 6.48
CA PHE A 9 17.81 9.47 5.69
C PHE A 9 19.19 8.88 5.43
N ASN A 10 20.23 9.71 5.30
CA ASN A 10 21.62 9.22 5.23
C ASN A 10 22.03 8.44 6.50
N LYS A 11 21.60 8.89 7.69
CA LYS A 11 21.84 8.17 8.95
C LYS A 11 21.04 6.87 9.01
N PHE A 12 19.76 6.92 8.61
CA PHE A 12 18.91 5.74 8.52
C PHE A 12 19.50 4.67 7.61
N ILE A 13 19.86 5.01 6.36
CA ILE A 13 20.43 4.08 5.39
C ILE A 13 21.72 3.46 5.93
N ARG A 14 22.62 4.27 6.49
CA ARG A 14 23.85 3.75 7.11
C ARG A 14 23.58 2.76 8.23
N LYS A 15 22.57 3.00 9.08
CA LYS A 15 22.16 2.07 10.14
C LYS A 15 21.64 0.75 9.56
N GLN A 16 20.85 0.81 8.48
CA GLN A 16 20.28 -0.38 7.82
C GLN A 16 21.29 -1.20 7.01
N VAL A 17 22.41 -0.61 6.61
CA VAL A 17 23.52 -1.37 6.01
C VAL A 17 24.40 -1.94 7.12
N LYS A 18 24.74 -1.14 8.14
CA LYS A 18 25.59 -1.56 9.26
C LYS A 18 25.00 -2.72 10.07
N ASN A 19 23.68 -2.79 10.20
CA ASN A 19 23.01 -3.90 10.89
C ASN A 19 22.87 -5.17 10.03
N GLY A 20 23.39 -5.17 8.79
CA GLY A 20 23.34 -6.31 7.87
C GLY A 20 21.97 -6.56 7.24
N ARG A 21 20.98 -5.67 7.42
CA ARG A 21 19.65 -5.84 6.82
C ARG A 21 19.66 -5.67 5.31
N TYR A 22 20.57 -4.84 4.79
CA TYR A 22 20.79 -4.62 3.37
C TYR A 22 22.28 -4.56 3.07
N ASN A 23 22.67 -5.01 1.87
CA ASN A 23 24.07 -5.05 1.45
C ASN A 23 24.60 -3.67 1.05
N ASN A 24 23.71 -2.78 0.61
CA ASN A 24 24.09 -1.45 0.12
C ASN A 24 22.93 -0.45 0.22
N ALA A 25 23.25 0.84 0.10
CA ALA A 25 22.28 1.93 0.14
C ALA A 25 21.20 1.82 -0.95
N SER A 26 21.57 1.35 -2.14
CA SER A 26 20.64 1.25 -3.27
C SER A 26 19.51 0.25 -3.02
N GLU A 27 19.78 -0.83 -2.27
CA GLU A 27 18.73 -1.77 -1.84
C GLU A 27 17.74 -1.12 -0.88
N VAL A 28 18.23 -0.36 0.11
CA VAL A 28 17.37 0.36 1.06
C VAL A 28 16.43 1.33 0.32
N VAL A 29 16.98 2.06 -0.65
CA VAL A 29 16.19 3.04 -1.42
C VAL A 29 15.18 2.36 -2.33
N ARG A 30 15.56 1.28 -3.03
CA ARG A 30 14.63 0.52 -3.87
C ARG A 30 13.46 -0.04 -3.07
N GLU A 31 13.74 -0.60 -1.89
CA GLU A 31 12.67 -1.10 -1.02
C GLU A 31 11.77 0.03 -0.53
N GLY A 32 12.35 1.18 -0.16
CA GLY A 32 11.58 2.38 0.18
C GLY A 32 10.67 2.84 -0.96
N LEU A 33 11.17 2.87 -2.20
CA LEU A 33 10.38 3.23 -3.37
C LEU A 33 9.29 2.20 -3.68
N ARG A 34 9.58 0.90 -3.54
CA ARG A 34 8.60 -0.18 -3.71
C ARG A 34 7.42 -0.01 -2.74
N LEU A 35 7.69 0.33 -1.49
CA LEU A 35 6.64 0.59 -0.49
C LEU A 35 5.79 1.83 -0.85
N VAL A 36 6.41 2.86 -1.42
CA VAL A 36 5.68 4.05 -1.92
C VAL A 36 4.78 3.66 -3.10
N GLU A 37 5.31 2.92 -4.07
CA GLU A 37 4.53 2.45 -5.23
C GLU A 37 3.34 1.57 -4.81
N GLU A 38 3.56 0.63 -3.89
CA GLU A 38 2.49 -0.23 -3.36
C GLU A 38 1.39 0.57 -2.66
N ARG A 39 1.77 1.59 -1.88
CA ARG A 39 0.81 2.47 -1.21
C ARG A 39 -0.02 3.26 -2.23
N GLU A 40 0.63 3.83 -3.24
CA GLU A 40 -0.07 4.58 -4.31
C GLU A 40 -1.00 3.67 -5.12
N ALA A 41 -0.56 2.44 -5.44
CA ALA A 41 -1.38 1.45 -6.13
C ALA A 41 -2.65 1.09 -5.32
N LYS A 42 -2.51 0.84 -4.01
CA LYS A 42 -3.64 0.56 -3.10
C LYS A 42 -4.60 1.75 -3.02
N LEU A 43 -4.09 2.97 -2.87
CA LEU A 43 -4.91 4.18 -2.83
C LEU A 43 -5.66 4.40 -4.15
N LYS A 44 -5.01 4.18 -5.29
CA LYS A 44 -5.63 4.27 -6.61
C LYS A 44 -6.74 3.23 -6.78
N ALA A 45 -6.50 1.99 -6.36
CA ALA A 45 -7.50 0.92 -6.40
C ALA A 45 -8.71 1.26 -5.53
N LEU A 46 -8.48 1.72 -4.29
CA LEU A 46 -9.54 2.12 -3.37
C LEU A 46 -10.38 3.29 -3.92
N ARG A 47 -9.72 4.34 -4.42
CA ARG A 47 -10.42 5.49 -5.04
C ARG A 47 -11.27 5.06 -6.23
N LYS A 48 -10.74 4.15 -7.07
CA LYS A 48 -11.50 3.58 -8.19
C LYS A 48 -12.71 2.79 -7.69
N HIS A 49 -12.52 1.93 -6.69
CA HIS A 49 -13.60 1.11 -6.13
C HIS A 49 -14.73 1.98 -5.56
N ILE A 50 -14.39 2.95 -4.70
CA ILE A 50 -15.35 3.91 -4.14
C ILE A 50 -16.05 4.70 -5.25
N GLY A 51 -15.29 5.19 -6.23
CA GLY A 51 -15.86 5.93 -7.36
C GLY A 51 -16.85 5.10 -8.18
N THR A 52 -16.57 3.82 -8.40
CA THR A 52 -17.50 2.88 -9.06
C THR A 52 -18.73 2.62 -8.19
N ALA A 53 -18.57 2.40 -6.88
CA ALA A 53 -19.67 2.16 -5.96
C ALA A 53 -20.63 3.36 -5.90
N ILE A 54 -20.09 4.58 -5.78
CA ILE A 54 -20.89 5.82 -5.79
C ILE A 54 -21.65 5.98 -7.12
N LYS A 55 -20.97 5.76 -8.25
CA LYS A 55 -21.61 5.86 -9.58
C LYS A 55 -22.72 4.83 -9.80
N ARG A 56 -22.51 3.60 -9.32
CA ARG A 56 -23.53 2.55 -9.37
C ARG A 56 -24.74 2.92 -8.50
N GLY A 57 -24.51 3.65 -7.42
CA GLY A 57 -25.52 3.90 -6.41
C GLY A 57 -25.96 2.61 -5.71
N GLY A 58 -27.02 2.71 -4.92
CA GLY A 58 -27.59 1.62 -4.15
C GLY A 58 -27.52 1.87 -2.65
N SER A 59 -28.54 1.39 -1.95
CA SER A 59 -28.56 1.24 -0.50
C SER A 59 -28.70 -0.24 -0.21
N TYR A 60 -27.89 -0.76 0.69
CA TYR A 60 -28.02 -2.10 1.21
C TYR A 60 -28.57 -1.98 2.62
N SER A 61 -29.67 -2.68 2.91
CA SER A 61 -30.12 -2.84 4.29
C SER A 61 -29.23 -3.85 5.02
N ASP A 62 -29.35 -3.89 6.35
CA ASP A 62 -28.63 -4.89 7.16
C ASP A 62 -29.06 -6.32 6.78
N GLU A 63 -30.31 -6.52 6.34
CA GLU A 63 -30.79 -7.80 5.79
C GLU A 63 -30.10 -8.15 4.47
N ASP A 64 -29.94 -7.21 3.55
CA ASP A 64 -29.24 -7.44 2.27
C ASP A 64 -27.78 -7.87 2.48
N ILE A 65 -27.11 -7.24 3.48
CA ILE A 65 -25.73 -7.58 3.85
C ILE A 65 -25.70 -8.96 4.51
N GLY A 66 -26.67 -9.27 5.37
CA GLY A 66 -26.82 -10.57 6.02
C GLY A 66 -26.93 -11.71 5.01
N GLU A 67 -27.79 -11.58 4.00
CA GLU A 67 -27.96 -12.58 2.95
C GLU A 67 -26.69 -12.78 2.10
N ALA A 68 -26.00 -11.69 1.75
CA ALA A 68 -24.77 -11.75 0.97
C ALA A 68 -23.64 -12.51 1.69
N LEU A 69 -23.52 -12.33 3.01
CA LEU A 69 -22.49 -12.99 3.83
C LEU A 69 -22.78 -14.46 4.11
N VAL A 70 -24.06 -14.87 4.13
CA VAL A 70 -24.43 -16.29 4.27
C VAL A 70 -24.11 -17.05 2.98
N ASN A 71 -24.32 -16.44 1.82
CA ASN A 71 -24.08 -17.06 0.52
C ASN A 71 -22.59 -17.19 0.15
N ASP A 72 -21.68 -16.43 0.78
CA ASP A 72 -20.23 -16.50 0.55
C ASP A 72 -19.58 -17.73 1.22
N LYS A 73 -20.24 -18.38 2.18
CA LYS A 73 -19.72 -19.60 2.86
C LYS A 73 -19.96 -20.90 2.07
N GLY A 74 -20.38 -20.81 0.82
CA GLY A 74 -20.81 -21.94 -0.02
C GLY A 74 -19.95 -22.26 -1.25
N GLN A 75 -18.79 -21.62 -1.43
CA GLN A 75 -17.80 -21.97 -2.49
C GLN A 75 -16.44 -22.35 -1.92
#